data_AF-A0AAV0RVE0-F1
#
_entry.id   AF-A0AAV0RVE0-F1
#
_cell.length_a   1.000
_cell.length_b   1.000
_cell.length_c   1.000
_cell.angle_alpha   90.00
_cell.angle_beta   90.00
_cell.angle_gamma   90.00
#
_symmetry.space_group_name_H-M   'P 1'
#
loop_
_entity.id
_entity.type
_entity.pdbx_description
1 polymer ?
#
loop_
_entity_poly.entity_id
_entity_poly.type
_entity_poly.pdbx_seq_one_letter_code
_entity_poly.pdbx_strand_id
1 'polypeptide(L)'
;MPATVVVDGTITVAETDENYVCATIDWWPHDKCDYNHCPWEYTSVVNLDVTHSLLVKAIEAFRPLRIRIGGSLQDQVLYDVGNLGSPCHSFFKMKGGLFGFSKGCLNMDRWDALNNLFSKTGAIISFGLNALHGRHKIKNKVWGGPWNSTNAHDFISYTISKGYKIEAWEFGNELSGTGIGASVSADTYAKDVVKLNEIVDALYKNSNKKPSIMAPGGFFEQGWFAKLLKITGPGTLNTVSHHMYNLGAGVDHHLIEHILDPYYLSKVSKTFSSLSQTIQQNGPWASVWVEKSGGAFNSGGFHVSDTFVNSFWYLDQLGMAAAYNTKVYCRQTLVGGHYSLLNTTTFVPNPDYYSALLWHRLMGKTVLGVTTTASPYLRYYAHCSKGRAGITLLLINMSNNTDFIVKARSRSNLKQNLQQTSDGASSFVNSLKRSVSWIGSEVTDGSLFREEYHMSPKDGDLQSKTMLLNGIQLQLTEKEGIPNLQPIRSRLSSPLYISSLSISFIVFPNFDSPACA
;
A
#
# COMPACT_ATOMS: atom_id res chain seq x y z
N MET A 1 14.09 24.71 13.24
CA MET A 1 14.07 24.05 14.57
C MET A 1 15.00 22.82 14.56
N PRO A 2 15.96 22.71 15.49
CA PRO A 2 16.79 21.51 15.60
C PRO A 2 15.96 20.28 16.02
N ALA A 3 16.22 19.13 15.42
CA ALA A 3 15.60 17.86 15.78
C ALA A 3 16.65 16.73 15.76
N THR A 4 16.53 15.76 16.66
CA THR A 4 17.40 14.57 16.65
C THR A 4 16.55 13.34 16.37
N VAL A 5 16.98 12.52 15.41
CA VAL A 5 16.37 11.23 15.09
C VAL A 5 17.41 10.15 15.38
N VAL A 6 17.09 9.24 16.30
CA VAL A 6 17.98 8.16 16.72
C VAL A 6 17.42 6.85 16.18
N VAL A 7 18.14 6.22 15.25
CA VAL A 7 17.81 4.92 14.70
C VAL A 7 18.52 3.83 15.49
N ASP A 8 17.78 2.81 15.89
CA ASP A 8 18.31 1.61 16.52
C ASP A 8 18.56 0.54 15.45
N GLY A 9 19.77 0.54 14.89
CA GLY A 9 20.18 -0.43 13.86
C GLY A 9 20.35 -1.87 14.38
N THR A 10 20.10 -2.11 15.67
CA THR A 10 20.21 -3.45 16.28
C THR A 10 18.85 -4.14 16.47
N ILE A 11 17.75 -3.41 16.31
CA ILE A 11 16.39 -3.91 16.58
C ILE A 11 15.55 -3.87 15.31
N THR A 12 15.12 -5.06 14.88
CA THR A 12 14.01 -5.22 13.93
C THR A 12 12.69 -5.13 14.68
N VAL A 13 11.89 -4.09 14.40
CA VAL A 13 10.57 -3.90 15.01
C VAL A 13 9.49 -4.68 14.27
N ALA A 14 9.63 -4.78 12.96
CA ALA A 14 8.71 -5.49 12.07
C ALA A 14 9.43 -5.86 10.76
N GLU A 15 8.79 -6.69 9.96
CA GLU A 15 9.26 -7.05 8.62
C GLU A 15 8.10 -6.91 7.63
N THR A 16 8.30 -6.24 6.50
CA THR A 16 7.32 -6.15 5.42
C THR A 16 7.62 -7.16 4.31
N ASP A 17 6.71 -7.34 3.35
CA ASP A 17 7.03 -8.06 2.11
C ASP A 17 8.06 -7.28 1.26
N GLU A 18 8.84 -7.99 0.45
CA GLU A 18 9.79 -7.39 -0.51
C GLU A 18 9.08 -6.46 -1.51
N ASN A 19 7.84 -6.81 -1.87
CA ASN A 19 6.94 -6.03 -2.71
C ASN A 19 5.81 -5.43 -1.86
N TYR A 20 6.20 -4.72 -0.79
CA TYR A 20 5.29 -4.07 0.16
C TYR A 20 4.26 -3.16 -0.51
N VAL A 21 4.70 -2.36 -1.48
CA VAL A 21 3.85 -1.41 -2.22
C VAL A 21 3.01 -2.17 -3.23
N CYS A 22 1.70 -1.95 -3.15
CA CYS A 22 0.70 -2.53 -4.02
C CYS A 22 -0.26 -1.45 -4.54
N ALA A 23 -0.95 -1.72 -5.65
CA ALA A 23 -2.03 -0.91 -6.16
C ALA A 23 -3.25 -1.78 -6.50
N THR A 24 -4.43 -1.18 -6.62
CA THR A 24 -5.65 -1.91 -7.01
C THR A 24 -6.14 -1.52 -8.41
N ILE A 25 -6.88 -2.42 -9.06
CA ILE A 25 -7.72 -2.12 -10.22
C ILE A 25 -9.17 -2.46 -9.84
N ASP A 26 -10.09 -1.52 -10.02
CA ASP A 26 -11.48 -1.63 -9.57
C ASP A 26 -12.46 -1.99 -10.70
N TRP A 27 -13.66 -2.42 -10.33
CA TRP A 27 -14.76 -2.79 -11.22
C TRP A 27 -15.69 -1.63 -11.59
N TRP A 28 -15.56 -0.46 -10.95
CA TRP A 28 -16.49 0.66 -11.17
C TRP A 28 -16.58 1.10 -12.64
N PRO A 29 -17.78 1.13 -13.24
CA PRO A 29 -17.97 1.64 -14.60
C PRO A 29 -17.87 3.17 -14.66
N HIS A 30 -17.75 3.70 -15.88
CA HIS A 30 -17.62 5.13 -16.17
C HIS A 30 -18.74 6.00 -15.60
N ASP A 31 -19.94 5.45 -15.44
CA ASP A 31 -21.11 6.13 -14.91
C ASP A 31 -21.20 6.06 -13.37
N LYS A 32 -20.21 5.46 -12.68
CA LYS A 32 -20.09 5.57 -11.22
C LYS A 32 -19.71 7.00 -10.85
N CYS A 33 -20.65 7.66 -10.16
CA CYS A 33 -20.46 9.01 -9.67
C CYS A 33 -20.57 9.07 -8.14
N ASP A 34 -19.81 9.98 -7.54
CA ASP A 34 -19.93 10.42 -6.15
C ASP A 34 -19.98 11.94 -6.18
N TYR A 35 -20.92 12.55 -5.44
CA TYR A 35 -20.98 14.01 -5.29
C TYR A 35 -21.04 14.79 -6.62
N ASN A 36 -21.73 14.23 -7.63
CA ASN A 36 -21.85 14.76 -9.00
C ASN A 36 -20.55 14.72 -9.84
N HIS A 37 -19.52 14.01 -9.38
CA HIS A 37 -18.30 13.72 -10.16
C HIS A 37 -18.24 12.23 -10.50
N CYS A 38 -17.83 11.90 -11.72
CA CYS A 38 -17.72 10.50 -12.19
C CYS A 38 -16.26 10.16 -12.55
N PRO A 39 -15.35 10.06 -11.56
CA PRO A 39 -13.90 10.05 -11.78
C PRO A 39 -13.32 8.73 -12.29
N TRP A 40 -14.18 7.79 -12.69
CA TRP A 40 -13.78 6.43 -13.06
C TRP A 40 -13.54 6.25 -14.55
N GLU A 41 -14.23 6.99 -15.42
CA GLU A 41 -14.09 6.87 -16.88
C GLU A 41 -14.05 5.39 -17.34
N TYR A 42 -13.23 5.06 -18.33
CA TYR A 42 -13.05 3.70 -18.84
C TYR A 42 -11.83 3.01 -18.20
N THR A 43 -11.72 3.03 -16.87
CA THR A 43 -10.55 2.48 -16.15
C THR A 43 -10.83 1.21 -15.34
N SER A 44 -12.03 0.66 -15.49
CA SER A 44 -12.42 -0.56 -14.79
C SER A 44 -11.68 -1.79 -15.31
N VAL A 45 -11.71 -2.88 -14.54
CA VAL A 45 -11.24 -4.21 -14.97
C VAL A 45 -11.76 -4.58 -16.36
N VAL A 46 -13.01 -4.21 -16.70
CA VAL A 46 -13.63 -4.62 -17.97
C VAL A 46 -13.21 -3.78 -19.19
N ASN A 47 -12.73 -2.54 -19.00
CA ASN A 47 -12.52 -1.60 -20.11
C ASN A 47 -11.24 -0.76 -20.08
N LEU A 48 -10.41 -0.84 -19.02
CA LEU A 48 -9.08 -0.23 -18.97
C LEU A 48 -8.26 -0.54 -20.23
N ASP A 49 -7.66 0.46 -20.87
CA ASP A 49 -6.73 0.23 -21.99
C ASP A 49 -5.41 -0.37 -21.47
N VAL A 50 -5.35 -1.70 -21.50
CA VAL A 50 -4.19 -2.49 -21.07
C VAL A 50 -3.03 -2.43 -22.07
N THR A 51 -3.21 -1.80 -23.22
CA THR A 51 -2.18 -1.65 -24.25
C THR A 51 -1.45 -0.31 -24.18
N HIS A 52 -1.97 0.63 -23.39
CA HIS A 52 -1.42 1.97 -23.26
C HIS A 52 0.03 1.95 -22.77
N SER A 53 0.92 2.63 -23.51
CA SER A 53 2.36 2.57 -23.28
C SER A 53 2.77 3.07 -21.88
N LEU A 54 2.14 4.14 -21.40
CA LEU A 54 2.40 4.69 -20.06
C LEU A 54 1.94 3.77 -18.95
N LEU A 55 0.81 3.07 -19.10
CA LEU A 55 0.34 2.11 -18.09
C LEU A 55 1.36 0.97 -17.94
N VAL A 56 1.84 0.42 -19.06
CA VAL A 56 2.87 -0.63 -19.08
C VAL A 56 4.15 -0.15 -18.39
N LYS A 57 4.68 1.01 -18.80
CA LYS A 57 5.91 1.58 -18.22
C LYS A 57 5.76 1.93 -16.74
N ALA A 58 4.57 2.36 -16.32
CA ALA A 58 4.29 2.68 -14.93
C ALA A 58 4.34 1.44 -14.03
N ILE A 59 3.77 0.32 -14.49
CA ILE A 59 3.84 -0.96 -13.77
C ILE A 59 5.29 -1.49 -13.78
N GLU A 60 5.97 -1.44 -14.94
CA GLU A 60 7.35 -1.88 -15.10
C GLU A 60 8.34 -1.08 -14.24
N ALA A 61 8.04 0.16 -13.84
CA ALA A 61 8.97 0.97 -13.06
C ALA A 61 9.26 0.41 -11.65
N PHE A 62 8.37 -0.44 -11.13
CA PHE A 62 8.51 -1.09 -9.82
C PHE A 62 9.40 -2.35 -9.88
N ARG A 63 9.19 -3.22 -10.88
CA ARG A 63 9.94 -4.49 -11.06
C ARG A 63 10.03 -5.37 -9.79
N PRO A 64 8.93 -5.99 -9.33
CA PRO A 64 7.56 -5.93 -9.84
C PRO A 64 6.62 -5.03 -9.02
N LEU A 65 5.50 -4.61 -9.62
CA LEU A 65 4.36 -4.04 -8.88
C LEU A 65 3.37 -5.15 -8.52
N ARG A 66 2.87 -5.13 -7.29
CA ARG A 66 1.74 -5.95 -6.84
C ARG A 66 0.41 -5.28 -7.19
N ILE A 67 -0.49 -6.03 -7.82
CA ILE A 67 -1.81 -5.53 -8.26
C ILE A 67 -2.91 -6.41 -7.70
N ARG A 68 -3.83 -5.82 -6.95
CA ARG A 68 -5.06 -6.45 -6.46
C ARG A 68 -6.24 -6.07 -7.34
N ILE A 69 -6.90 -7.07 -7.93
CA ILE A 69 -8.08 -6.88 -8.76
C ILE A 69 -9.32 -7.19 -7.91
N GLY A 70 -10.17 -6.20 -7.68
CA GLY A 70 -11.32 -6.35 -6.80
C GLY A 70 -12.12 -5.07 -6.66
N GLY A 71 -12.84 -4.91 -5.56
CA GLY A 71 -13.64 -3.71 -5.28
C GLY A 71 -15.10 -4.04 -5.05
N SER A 72 -15.93 -3.02 -4.81
CA SER A 72 -17.29 -3.24 -4.30
C SER A 72 -18.19 -4.05 -5.26
N LEU A 73 -17.98 -3.94 -6.58
CA LEU A 73 -18.78 -4.71 -7.55
C LEU A 73 -18.28 -6.14 -7.76
N GLN A 74 -17.15 -6.55 -7.17
CA GLN A 74 -16.60 -7.91 -7.27
C GLN A 74 -17.62 -8.99 -6.91
N ASP A 75 -18.41 -8.75 -5.85
CA ASP A 75 -19.46 -9.66 -5.38
C ASP A 75 -20.72 -9.67 -6.28
N GLN A 76 -20.64 -9.02 -7.45
CA GLN A 76 -21.69 -9.02 -8.48
C GLN A 76 -21.15 -9.46 -9.84
N VAL A 77 -19.88 -9.87 -9.92
CA VAL A 77 -19.25 -10.34 -11.15
C VAL A 77 -19.61 -11.80 -11.42
N LEU A 78 -19.95 -12.10 -12.66
CA LEU A 78 -19.98 -13.45 -13.22
C LEU A 78 -18.78 -13.61 -14.16
N TYR A 79 -18.15 -14.78 -14.17
CA TYR A 79 -17.05 -15.08 -15.09
C TYR A 79 -17.60 -15.83 -16.30
N ASP A 80 -17.34 -15.36 -17.52
CA ASP A 80 -17.89 -15.93 -18.76
C ASP A 80 -17.17 -17.22 -19.18
N VAL A 81 -17.32 -18.24 -18.35
CA VAL A 81 -16.62 -19.51 -18.47
C VAL A 81 -17.48 -20.64 -17.94
N GLY A 82 -17.36 -21.81 -18.56
CA GLY A 82 -18.23 -22.94 -18.27
C GLY A 82 -19.64 -22.67 -18.78
N ASN A 83 -20.65 -23.12 -18.03
CA ASN A 83 -22.06 -22.91 -18.38
C ASN A 83 -22.65 -21.77 -17.52
N LEU A 84 -22.60 -20.54 -18.06
CA LEU A 84 -23.05 -19.33 -17.34
C LEU A 84 -24.57 -19.30 -17.10
N GLY A 85 -25.35 -20.02 -17.91
CA GLY A 85 -26.82 -20.06 -17.84
C GLY A 85 -27.54 -18.72 -18.08
N SER A 86 -26.81 -17.65 -18.44
CA SER A 86 -27.34 -16.31 -18.71
C SER A 86 -26.38 -15.51 -19.60
N PRO A 87 -26.85 -14.47 -20.32
CA PRO A 87 -25.99 -13.65 -21.17
C PRO A 87 -24.97 -12.83 -20.36
N CYS A 88 -23.71 -12.86 -20.79
CA CYS A 88 -22.64 -12.03 -20.24
C CYS A 88 -22.83 -10.57 -20.66
N HIS A 89 -22.96 -9.66 -19.69
CA HIS A 89 -23.12 -8.22 -19.92
C HIS A 89 -22.27 -7.39 -18.97
N SER A 90 -21.86 -6.21 -19.42
CA SER A 90 -21.16 -5.23 -18.57
C SER A 90 -22.08 -4.68 -17.48
N PHE A 91 -21.48 -4.15 -16.41
CA PHE A 91 -22.22 -3.40 -15.38
C PHE A 91 -22.95 -2.21 -15.98
N PHE A 92 -24.19 -1.98 -15.52
CA PHE A 92 -24.95 -0.78 -15.81
C PHE A 92 -25.72 -0.32 -14.56
N LYS A 93 -26.08 0.96 -14.51
CA LYS A 93 -26.91 1.50 -13.42
C LYS A 93 -28.25 0.78 -13.33
N MET A 94 -28.57 0.29 -12.14
CA MET A 94 -29.81 -0.42 -11.88
C MET A 94 -30.35 -0.04 -10.51
N LYS A 95 -31.52 0.61 -10.50
CA LYS A 95 -32.20 0.99 -9.25
C LYS A 95 -32.51 -0.27 -8.42
N GLY A 96 -32.14 -0.25 -7.14
CA GLY A 96 -32.31 -1.39 -6.24
C GLY A 96 -31.25 -2.49 -6.37
N GLY A 97 -30.35 -2.39 -7.36
CA GLY A 97 -29.15 -3.22 -7.44
C GLY A 97 -28.18 -2.93 -6.29
N LEU A 98 -27.30 -3.89 -5.96
CA LEU A 98 -26.31 -3.69 -4.92
C LEU A 98 -25.32 -2.61 -5.38
N PHE A 99 -25.12 -1.60 -4.52
CA PHE A 99 -24.43 -0.35 -4.86
C PHE A 99 -25.04 0.46 -6.02
N GLY A 100 -26.28 0.18 -6.43
CA GLY A 100 -26.95 0.87 -7.53
C GLY A 100 -26.60 0.35 -8.93
N PHE A 101 -25.99 -0.84 -9.02
CA PHE A 101 -25.58 -1.45 -10.29
C PHE A 101 -26.17 -2.85 -10.47
N SER A 102 -26.24 -3.28 -11.73
CA SER A 102 -26.57 -4.65 -12.12
C SER A 102 -25.49 -5.64 -11.66
N LYS A 103 -25.75 -6.93 -11.89
CA LYS A 103 -24.63 -7.87 -12.05
C LYS A 103 -23.82 -7.49 -13.29
N GLY A 104 -22.55 -7.84 -13.30
CA GLY A 104 -21.66 -7.62 -14.42
C GLY A 104 -20.91 -8.89 -14.74
N CYS A 105 -20.24 -8.90 -15.88
CA CYS A 105 -19.58 -10.09 -16.37
C CYS A 105 -18.16 -9.80 -16.88
N LEU A 106 -17.22 -10.68 -16.53
CA LEU A 106 -15.86 -10.67 -17.06
C LEU A 106 -15.76 -11.69 -18.20
N ASN A 107 -15.64 -11.20 -19.43
CA ASN A 107 -15.34 -12.03 -20.60
C ASN A 107 -13.93 -12.61 -20.50
N MET A 108 -13.73 -13.86 -20.92
CA MET A 108 -12.41 -14.51 -20.84
C MET A 108 -11.36 -13.89 -21.77
N ASP A 109 -11.74 -13.36 -22.93
CA ASP A 109 -10.82 -12.60 -23.79
C ASP A 109 -10.28 -11.35 -23.07
N ARG A 110 -11.10 -10.74 -22.22
CA ARG A 110 -10.68 -9.60 -21.40
C ARG A 110 -9.74 -10.05 -20.28
N TRP A 111 -10.01 -11.20 -19.67
CA TRP A 111 -9.11 -11.80 -18.67
C TRP A 111 -7.75 -12.17 -19.28
N ASP A 112 -7.74 -12.70 -20.50
CA ASP A 112 -6.53 -12.99 -21.27
C ASP A 112 -5.72 -11.72 -21.55
N ALA A 113 -6.39 -10.63 -21.98
CA ALA A 113 -5.74 -9.34 -22.23
C ALA A 113 -5.09 -8.75 -20.96
N LEU A 114 -5.75 -8.86 -19.81
CA LEU A 114 -5.19 -8.45 -18.51
C LEU A 114 -3.96 -9.28 -18.15
N ASN A 115 -4.02 -10.61 -18.30
CA ASN A 115 -2.88 -11.48 -18.00
C ASN A 115 -1.70 -11.27 -18.97
N ASN A 116 -1.95 -10.89 -20.22
CA ASN A 116 -0.89 -10.49 -21.14
C ASN A 116 -0.16 -9.24 -20.64
N LEU A 117 -0.88 -8.25 -20.11
CA LEU A 117 -0.27 -7.08 -19.46
C LEU A 117 0.55 -7.50 -18.23
N PHE A 118 -0.01 -8.35 -17.36
CA PHE A 118 0.68 -8.77 -16.12
C PHE A 118 1.94 -9.56 -16.40
N SER A 119 1.88 -10.49 -17.37
CA SER A 119 3.03 -11.27 -17.82
C SER A 119 4.11 -10.36 -18.41
N LYS A 120 3.71 -9.43 -19.29
CA LYS A 120 4.64 -8.47 -19.93
C LYS A 120 5.36 -7.60 -18.92
N THR A 121 4.65 -7.10 -17.91
CA THR A 121 5.17 -6.17 -16.90
C THR A 121 5.84 -6.88 -15.71
N GLY A 122 5.64 -8.18 -15.56
CA GLY A 122 6.07 -8.96 -14.40
C GLY A 122 5.25 -8.70 -13.13
N ALA A 123 4.06 -8.11 -13.25
CA ALA A 123 3.20 -7.79 -12.11
C ALA A 123 2.79 -9.03 -11.30
N ILE A 124 2.68 -8.87 -9.97
CA ILE A 124 2.22 -9.93 -9.07
C ILE A 124 0.74 -9.73 -8.77
N ILE A 125 -0.10 -10.73 -9.05
CA ILE A 125 -1.54 -10.55 -9.08
C ILE A 125 -2.23 -11.26 -7.92
N SER A 126 -3.09 -10.53 -7.21
CA SER A 126 -4.18 -11.11 -6.42
C SER A 126 -5.52 -10.76 -7.05
N PHE A 127 -6.46 -11.70 -6.99
CA PHE A 127 -7.78 -11.54 -7.62
C PHE A 127 -8.89 -11.90 -6.63
N GLY A 128 -9.85 -10.99 -6.49
CA GLY A 128 -11.01 -11.19 -5.64
C GLY A 128 -12.17 -11.89 -6.34
N LEU A 129 -12.63 -12.97 -5.71
CA LEU A 129 -13.73 -13.81 -6.17
C LEU A 129 -15.09 -13.29 -5.67
N ASN A 130 -16.16 -13.58 -6.41
CA ASN A 130 -17.52 -13.26 -6.00
C ASN A 130 -18.01 -14.21 -4.88
N ALA A 131 -18.09 -13.68 -3.65
CA ALA A 131 -18.54 -14.44 -2.48
C ALA A 131 -20.06 -14.40 -2.25
N LEU A 132 -20.81 -13.61 -3.04
CA LEU A 132 -22.28 -13.56 -2.99
C LEU A 132 -22.95 -14.42 -4.07
N HIS A 133 -22.20 -15.05 -4.98
CA HIS A 133 -22.79 -15.93 -6.00
C HIS A 133 -23.59 -17.08 -5.34
N GLY A 134 -24.86 -17.22 -5.75
CA GLY A 134 -25.82 -18.19 -5.19
C GLY A 134 -26.51 -17.77 -3.88
N ARG A 135 -26.05 -16.70 -3.22
CA ARG A 135 -26.68 -16.18 -2.01
C ARG A 135 -27.89 -15.31 -2.31
N HIS A 136 -28.70 -15.10 -1.28
CA HIS A 136 -29.83 -14.17 -1.33
C HIS A 136 -29.82 -13.21 -0.14
N LYS A 137 -30.38 -12.04 -0.36
CA LYS A 137 -30.57 -11.00 0.66
C LYS A 137 -31.64 -11.47 1.64
N ILE A 138 -31.30 -11.61 2.92
CA ILE A 138 -32.23 -11.98 3.98
C ILE A 138 -32.97 -10.73 4.47
N LYS A 139 -32.21 -9.73 4.94
CA LYS A 139 -32.74 -8.47 5.44
C LYS A 139 -31.65 -7.39 5.42
N ASN A 140 -32.02 -6.16 5.05
CA ASN A 140 -31.10 -5.02 5.01
C ASN A 140 -29.81 -5.37 4.24
N LYS A 141 -28.64 -5.30 4.86
CA LYS A 141 -27.36 -5.67 4.22
C LYS A 141 -27.01 -7.15 4.37
N VAL A 142 -27.77 -7.93 5.13
CA VAL A 142 -27.39 -9.30 5.48
C VAL A 142 -27.76 -10.27 4.36
N TRP A 143 -26.78 -11.05 3.92
CA TRP A 143 -26.93 -12.11 2.93
C TRP A 143 -26.71 -13.47 3.58
N GLY A 144 -27.42 -14.48 3.07
CA GLY A 144 -27.23 -15.86 3.48
C GLY A 144 -27.61 -16.84 2.38
N GLY A 145 -27.74 -18.11 2.77
CA GLY A 145 -27.74 -19.23 1.83
C GLY A 145 -26.31 -19.67 1.45
N PRO A 146 -26.19 -20.84 0.83
CA PRO A 146 -24.89 -21.43 0.48
C PRO A 146 -24.20 -20.61 -0.63
N TRP A 147 -22.87 -20.54 -0.56
CA TRP A 147 -22.09 -20.03 -1.69
C TRP A 147 -22.06 -21.08 -2.81
N ASN A 148 -22.53 -20.69 -3.99
CA ASN A 148 -22.39 -21.48 -5.20
C ASN A 148 -20.98 -21.24 -5.76
N SER A 149 -20.11 -22.25 -5.66
CA SER A 149 -18.70 -22.16 -6.02
C SER A 149 -18.41 -22.51 -7.47
N THR A 150 -19.40 -22.96 -8.25
CA THR A 150 -19.16 -23.49 -9.62
C THR A 150 -18.53 -22.46 -10.54
N ASN A 151 -19.04 -21.21 -10.56
CA ASN A 151 -18.49 -20.18 -11.44
C ASN A 151 -17.05 -19.78 -11.06
N ALA A 152 -16.73 -19.72 -9.75
CA ALA A 152 -15.38 -19.47 -9.28
C ALA A 152 -14.44 -20.64 -9.60
N HIS A 153 -14.90 -21.88 -9.43
CA HIS A 153 -14.16 -23.09 -9.79
C HIS A 153 -13.78 -23.09 -11.28
N ASP A 154 -14.74 -22.81 -12.16
CA ASP A 154 -14.53 -22.80 -13.61
C ASP A 154 -13.57 -21.68 -14.03
N PHE A 155 -13.67 -20.50 -13.38
CA PHE A 155 -12.75 -19.39 -13.60
C PHE A 155 -11.31 -19.68 -13.17
N ILE A 156 -11.13 -20.28 -11.99
CA ILE A 156 -9.80 -20.71 -11.52
C ILE A 156 -9.24 -21.79 -12.46
N SER A 157 -10.08 -22.75 -12.89
CA SER A 157 -9.69 -23.81 -13.81
C SER A 157 -9.23 -23.25 -15.17
N TYR A 158 -9.96 -22.28 -15.72
CA TYR A 158 -9.55 -21.58 -16.95
C TYR A 158 -8.24 -20.82 -16.76
N THR A 159 -8.09 -20.11 -15.64
CA THR A 159 -6.84 -19.39 -15.33
C THR A 159 -5.63 -20.35 -15.29
N ILE A 160 -5.78 -21.53 -14.70
CA ILE A 160 -4.75 -22.58 -14.68
C ILE A 160 -4.49 -23.13 -16.09
N SER A 161 -5.53 -23.42 -16.87
CA SER A 161 -5.38 -24.02 -18.20
C SER A 161 -4.65 -23.09 -19.18
N LYS A 162 -4.74 -21.79 -18.99
CA LYS A 162 -4.01 -20.76 -19.73
C LYS A 162 -2.57 -20.55 -19.23
N GLY A 163 -2.20 -21.17 -18.11
CA GLY A 163 -0.89 -21.00 -17.48
C GLY A 163 -0.71 -19.64 -16.80
N TYR A 164 -1.81 -18.94 -16.49
CA TYR A 164 -1.76 -17.64 -15.85
C TYR A 164 -1.39 -17.77 -14.37
N LYS A 165 -0.56 -16.83 -13.91
CA LYS A 165 0.01 -16.86 -12.56
C LYS A 165 -0.78 -15.93 -11.65
N ILE A 166 -1.43 -16.50 -10.65
CA ILE A 166 -2.09 -15.79 -9.56
C ILE A 166 -1.32 -16.09 -8.28
N GLU A 167 -0.95 -15.05 -7.55
CA GLU A 167 -0.31 -15.22 -6.25
C GLU A 167 -1.34 -15.56 -5.17
N ALA A 168 -2.53 -14.96 -5.27
CA ALA A 168 -3.55 -15.15 -4.27
C ALA A 168 -4.98 -14.96 -4.77
N TRP A 169 -5.89 -15.74 -4.20
CA TRP A 169 -7.33 -15.61 -4.39
C TRP A 169 -7.96 -15.01 -3.14
N GLU A 170 -8.59 -13.85 -3.29
CA GLU A 170 -9.34 -13.17 -2.23
C GLU A 170 -10.82 -13.58 -2.28
N PHE A 171 -11.46 -13.76 -1.12
CA PHE A 171 -12.86 -14.19 -1.05
C PHE A 171 -13.83 -13.03 -0.76
N GLY A 172 -14.43 -12.44 -1.80
CA GLY A 172 -15.38 -11.33 -1.63
C GLY A 172 -14.75 -10.00 -1.22
N ASN A 173 -15.57 -8.95 -1.08
CA ASN A 173 -15.12 -7.60 -0.73
C ASN A 173 -16.09 -6.92 0.25
N GLU A 174 -15.59 -6.50 1.41
CA GLU A 174 -16.29 -5.70 2.43
C GLU A 174 -17.57 -6.37 2.99
N LEU A 175 -17.56 -7.71 3.06
CA LEU A 175 -18.63 -8.53 3.61
C LEU A 175 -18.49 -8.79 5.12
N SER A 176 -17.36 -8.40 5.71
CA SER A 176 -17.07 -8.58 7.13
C SER A 176 -17.88 -7.64 8.02
N GLY A 177 -18.21 -8.12 9.23
CA GLY A 177 -18.86 -7.32 10.25
C GLY A 177 -20.22 -6.77 9.82
N THR A 178 -20.40 -5.47 9.96
CA THR A 178 -21.60 -4.73 9.57
C THR A 178 -21.77 -4.57 8.05
N GLY A 179 -20.68 -4.67 7.29
CA GLY A 179 -20.64 -4.53 5.84
C GLY A 179 -20.99 -3.13 5.31
N ILE A 180 -20.50 -2.79 4.11
CA ILE A 180 -20.80 -1.50 3.47
C ILE A 180 -22.13 -1.57 2.70
N GLY A 181 -22.26 -2.49 1.74
CA GLY A 181 -23.52 -2.74 1.02
C GLY A 181 -24.11 -4.12 1.30
N ALA A 182 -23.27 -5.09 1.65
CA ALA A 182 -23.62 -6.46 1.93
C ALA A 182 -22.78 -6.96 3.11
N SER A 183 -23.29 -7.93 3.87
CA SER A 183 -22.58 -8.62 4.94
C SER A 183 -22.95 -10.09 5.00
N VAL A 184 -21.98 -10.91 5.43
CA VAL A 184 -22.15 -12.35 5.68
C VAL A 184 -21.64 -12.64 7.10
N SER A 185 -22.34 -13.51 7.83
CA SER A 185 -21.90 -13.89 9.18
C SER A 185 -20.53 -14.56 9.12
N ALA A 186 -19.70 -14.32 10.15
CA ALA A 186 -18.34 -14.87 10.21
C ALA A 186 -18.33 -16.41 10.11
N ASP A 187 -19.29 -17.12 10.69
CA ASP A 187 -19.37 -18.59 10.59
C ASP A 187 -19.54 -19.08 9.16
N THR A 188 -20.52 -18.49 8.46
CA THR A 188 -20.84 -18.89 7.09
C THR A 188 -19.69 -18.53 6.18
N TYR A 189 -19.21 -17.29 6.29
CA TYR A 189 -18.09 -16.79 5.51
C TYR A 189 -16.83 -17.64 5.71
N ALA A 190 -16.47 -17.98 6.96
CA ALA A 190 -15.28 -18.78 7.26
C ALA A 190 -15.36 -20.21 6.71
N LYS A 191 -16.55 -20.85 6.78
CA LYS A 191 -16.77 -22.16 6.16
C LYS A 191 -16.60 -22.11 4.64
N ASP A 192 -17.06 -21.03 4.01
CA ASP A 192 -16.91 -20.84 2.58
C ASP A 192 -15.45 -20.54 2.17
N VAL A 193 -14.66 -19.88 3.04
CA VAL A 193 -13.20 -19.75 2.87
C VAL A 193 -12.50 -21.12 2.94
N VAL A 194 -12.89 -21.99 3.87
CA VAL A 194 -12.37 -23.38 3.93
C VAL A 194 -12.69 -24.12 2.63
N LYS A 195 -13.93 -24.04 2.15
CA LYS A 195 -14.35 -24.62 0.88
C LYS A 195 -13.56 -24.08 -0.32
N LEU A 196 -13.29 -22.77 -0.35
CA LEU A 196 -12.43 -22.18 -1.38
C LEU A 196 -11.02 -22.75 -1.32
N ASN A 197 -10.43 -22.89 -0.13
CA ASN A 197 -9.11 -23.51 0.02
C ASN A 197 -9.09 -24.95 -0.52
N GLU A 198 -10.10 -25.76 -0.21
CA GLU A 198 -10.25 -27.13 -0.73
C GLU A 198 -10.31 -27.16 -2.27
N ILE A 199 -11.05 -26.23 -2.88
CA ILE A 199 -11.12 -26.10 -4.35
C ILE A 199 -9.74 -25.76 -4.92
N VAL A 200 -9.04 -24.78 -4.33
CA VAL A 200 -7.70 -24.38 -4.79
C VAL A 200 -6.70 -25.53 -4.60
N ASP A 201 -6.75 -26.25 -3.47
CA ASP A 201 -5.91 -27.44 -3.26
C ASP A 201 -6.14 -28.51 -4.33
N ALA A 202 -7.40 -28.80 -4.65
CA ALA A 202 -7.75 -29.80 -5.66
C ALA A 202 -7.29 -29.38 -7.07
N LEU A 203 -7.51 -28.12 -7.45
CA LEU A 203 -7.18 -27.61 -8.78
C LEU A 203 -5.67 -27.44 -8.98
N TYR A 204 -4.92 -27.05 -7.94
CA TYR A 204 -3.47 -26.85 -8.00
C TYR A 204 -2.65 -28.06 -7.56
N LYS A 205 -3.24 -29.24 -7.38
CA LYS A 205 -2.55 -30.46 -6.88
C LYS A 205 -1.26 -30.84 -7.65
N ASN A 206 -1.20 -30.52 -8.95
CA ASN A 206 -0.07 -30.81 -9.83
C ASN A 206 0.79 -29.57 -10.14
N SER A 207 0.51 -28.44 -9.47
CA SER A 207 1.20 -27.18 -9.69
C SER A 207 2.38 -27.04 -8.73
N ASN A 208 3.52 -26.56 -9.24
CA ASN A 208 4.72 -26.33 -8.43
C ASN A 208 4.56 -25.21 -7.38
N LYS A 209 3.59 -24.31 -7.59
CA LYS A 209 3.27 -23.21 -6.67
C LYS A 209 1.76 -23.08 -6.56
N LYS A 210 1.25 -23.17 -5.34
CA LYS A 210 -0.15 -22.94 -5.00
C LYS A 210 -0.36 -21.46 -4.63
N PRO A 211 -1.40 -20.78 -5.16
CA PRO A 211 -1.79 -19.45 -4.69
C PRO A 211 -2.25 -19.48 -3.23
N SER A 212 -2.05 -18.39 -2.49
CA SER A 212 -2.58 -18.26 -1.14
C SER A 212 -4.08 -17.88 -1.17
N ILE A 213 -4.77 -18.13 -0.06
CA ILE A 213 -6.12 -17.63 0.18
C ILE A 213 -6.04 -16.37 1.04
N MET A 214 -6.78 -15.33 0.65
CA MET A 214 -6.85 -14.05 1.34
C MET A 214 -8.29 -13.72 1.74
N ALA A 215 -8.45 -13.18 2.94
CA ALA A 215 -9.75 -12.79 3.48
C ALA A 215 -9.61 -11.90 4.73
N PRO A 216 -10.62 -11.09 5.10
CA PRO A 216 -11.91 -10.96 4.41
C PRO A 216 -12.04 -9.80 3.41
N GLY A 217 -10.97 -9.05 3.14
CA GLY A 217 -11.06 -7.89 2.24
C GLY A 217 -12.07 -6.85 2.74
N GLY A 218 -12.10 -6.58 4.06
CA GLY A 218 -13.12 -5.72 4.68
C GLY A 218 -12.60 -4.93 5.87
N PHE A 219 -13.48 -4.15 6.51
CA PHE A 219 -13.09 -3.35 7.67
C PHE A 219 -12.94 -4.23 8.92
N PHE A 220 -11.92 -3.92 9.73
CA PHE A 220 -11.60 -4.68 10.92
C PHE A 220 -12.68 -4.55 11.99
N GLU A 221 -13.28 -5.69 12.36
CA GLU A 221 -14.13 -5.83 13.54
C GLU A 221 -13.62 -7.04 14.35
N GLN A 222 -13.10 -6.78 15.55
CA GLN A 222 -12.34 -7.76 16.34
C GLN A 222 -13.05 -9.11 16.50
N GLY A 223 -14.33 -9.11 16.91
CA GLY A 223 -15.09 -10.34 17.12
C GLY A 223 -15.31 -11.14 15.84
N TRP A 224 -15.52 -10.45 14.72
CA TRP A 224 -15.73 -11.08 13.41
C TRP A 224 -14.42 -11.71 12.91
N PHE A 225 -13.31 -10.97 12.98
CA PHE A 225 -11.98 -11.45 12.54
C PHE A 225 -11.47 -12.60 13.41
N ALA A 226 -11.63 -12.52 14.75
CA ALA A 226 -11.27 -13.60 15.65
C ALA A 226 -12.04 -14.89 15.32
N LYS A 227 -13.33 -14.77 14.97
CA LYS A 227 -14.15 -15.92 14.60
C LYS A 227 -13.74 -16.52 13.25
N LEU A 228 -13.43 -15.68 12.26
CA LEU A 228 -12.87 -16.12 10.97
C LEU A 228 -11.61 -16.97 11.18
N LEU A 229 -10.66 -16.48 11.97
CA LEU A 229 -9.39 -17.15 12.21
C LEU A 229 -9.54 -18.49 12.95
N LYS A 230 -10.40 -18.52 13.98
CA LYS A 230 -10.67 -19.76 14.73
C LYS A 230 -11.29 -20.86 13.87
N ILE A 231 -12.17 -20.50 12.94
CA ILE A 231 -12.87 -21.48 12.09
C ILE A 231 -11.98 -21.93 10.92
N THR A 232 -11.24 -21.01 10.30
CA THR A 232 -10.37 -21.34 9.15
C THR A 232 -9.12 -22.10 9.57
N GLY A 233 -8.50 -21.70 10.68
CA GLY A 233 -7.31 -22.34 11.21
C GLY A 233 -6.05 -22.19 10.35
N PRO A 234 -4.90 -22.73 10.83
CA PRO A 234 -3.66 -22.74 10.07
C PRO A 234 -3.77 -23.62 8.83
N GLY A 235 -3.10 -23.22 7.75
CA GLY A 235 -3.09 -23.95 6.47
C GLY A 235 -4.23 -23.59 5.51
N THR A 236 -5.32 -22.98 6.02
CA THR A 236 -6.40 -22.44 5.20
C THR A 236 -6.20 -20.96 4.91
N LEU A 237 -6.15 -20.13 5.96
CA LEU A 237 -6.06 -18.67 5.85
C LEU A 237 -4.73 -18.18 6.42
N ASN A 238 -3.74 -18.05 5.54
CA ASN A 238 -2.41 -17.56 5.90
C ASN A 238 -2.25 -16.05 5.69
N THR A 239 -3.18 -15.42 4.99
CA THR A 239 -3.16 -13.97 4.77
C THR A 239 -4.49 -13.36 5.18
N VAL A 240 -4.46 -12.60 6.26
CA VAL A 240 -5.60 -11.79 6.71
C VAL A 240 -5.52 -10.43 6.06
N SER A 241 -6.56 -10.06 5.33
CA SER A 241 -6.64 -8.79 4.65
C SER A 241 -7.70 -7.87 5.23
N HIS A 242 -7.41 -6.58 5.24
CA HIS A 242 -8.37 -5.57 5.65
C HIS A 242 -8.28 -4.30 4.82
N HIS A 243 -9.35 -3.51 4.85
CA HIS A 243 -9.42 -2.21 4.20
C HIS A 243 -9.18 -1.08 5.20
N MET A 244 -8.74 0.07 4.68
CA MET A 244 -8.50 1.26 5.48
C MET A 244 -8.90 2.53 4.73
N TYR A 245 -9.77 3.33 5.34
CA TYR A 245 -10.11 4.68 4.87
C TYR A 245 -10.26 5.55 6.10
N ASN A 246 -9.22 6.31 6.42
CA ASN A 246 -9.08 6.99 7.70
C ASN A 246 -9.04 8.52 7.60
N LEU A 247 -9.34 9.11 6.44
CA LEU A 247 -9.47 10.57 6.27
C LEU A 247 -10.91 11.08 6.27
N GLY A 248 -11.88 10.21 5.99
CA GLY A 248 -13.29 10.56 5.84
C GLY A 248 -13.80 10.36 4.41
N ALA A 249 -14.90 11.04 4.08
CA ALA A 249 -15.54 10.97 2.77
C ALA A 249 -14.83 11.88 1.76
N GLY A 250 -14.85 11.53 0.47
CA GLY A 250 -14.28 12.39 -0.59
C GLY A 250 -14.90 13.80 -0.69
N VAL A 251 -16.10 14.01 -0.16
CA VAL A 251 -16.76 15.33 -0.12
C VAL A 251 -16.35 16.18 1.09
N ASP A 252 -15.60 15.63 2.04
CA ASP A 252 -15.23 16.34 3.25
C ASP A 252 -14.29 17.53 2.91
N HIS A 253 -14.70 18.74 3.29
CA HIS A 253 -13.93 19.95 3.04
C HIS A 253 -12.69 20.08 3.95
N HIS A 254 -12.61 19.27 5.02
CA HIS A 254 -11.51 19.26 5.98
C HIS A 254 -10.41 18.23 5.65
N LEU A 255 -10.45 17.58 4.48
CA LEU A 255 -9.47 16.54 4.13
C LEU A 255 -8.02 17.01 4.23
N ILE A 256 -7.69 18.21 3.75
CA ILE A 256 -6.33 18.76 3.84
C ILE A 256 -5.89 18.93 5.30
N GLU A 257 -6.78 19.41 6.15
CA GLU A 257 -6.53 19.60 7.58
C GLU A 257 -6.29 18.25 8.28
N HIS A 258 -7.10 17.23 7.96
CA HIS A 258 -6.92 15.87 8.45
C HIS A 258 -5.58 15.26 8.01
N ILE A 259 -5.15 15.53 6.76
CA ILE A 259 -3.89 15.03 6.20
C ILE A 259 -2.66 15.66 6.86
N LEU A 260 -2.74 16.94 7.24
CA LEU A 260 -1.63 17.69 7.84
C LEU A 260 -1.65 17.68 9.37
N ASP A 261 -2.61 17.00 10.00
CA ASP A 261 -2.69 16.81 11.44
C ASP A 261 -2.08 15.45 11.85
N PRO A 262 -0.87 15.41 12.44
CA PRO A 262 -0.25 14.17 12.88
C PRO A 262 -1.05 13.45 13.98
N TYR A 263 -1.84 14.17 14.78
CA TYR A 263 -2.69 13.57 15.81
C TYR A 263 -3.91 12.90 15.19
N TYR A 264 -4.51 13.51 14.18
CA TYR A 264 -5.58 12.89 13.40
C TYR A 264 -5.10 11.60 12.75
N LEU A 265 -3.98 11.65 12.02
CA LEU A 265 -3.42 10.48 11.34
C LEU A 265 -3.03 9.36 12.31
N SER A 266 -2.55 9.69 13.51
CA SER A 266 -2.15 8.70 14.51
C SER A 266 -3.32 7.91 15.10
N LYS A 267 -4.58 8.32 14.92
CA LYS A 267 -5.75 7.58 15.44
C LYS A 267 -5.83 6.14 14.92
N VAL A 268 -5.40 5.90 13.68
CA VAL A 268 -5.45 4.59 13.02
C VAL A 268 -4.53 3.53 13.66
N SER A 269 -3.51 3.96 14.41
CA SER A 269 -2.62 3.08 15.18
C SER A 269 -3.38 2.12 16.10
N LYS A 270 -4.53 2.54 16.63
CA LYS A 270 -5.40 1.69 17.44
C LYS A 270 -5.92 0.50 16.65
N THR A 271 -6.36 0.72 15.41
CA THR A 271 -6.84 -0.35 14.52
C THR A 271 -5.72 -1.36 14.24
N PHE A 272 -4.53 -0.87 13.90
CA PHE A 272 -3.37 -1.75 13.66
C PHE A 272 -2.97 -2.52 14.92
N SER A 273 -2.93 -1.88 16.09
CA SER A 273 -2.63 -2.53 17.36
C SER A 273 -3.66 -3.61 17.71
N SER A 274 -4.96 -3.31 17.61
CA SER A 274 -6.03 -4.26 17.91
C SER A 274 -6.06 -5.42 16.93
N LEU A 275 -5.81 -5.18 15.65
CA LEU A 275 -5.67 -6.25 14.66
C LEU A 275 -4.46 -7.12 14.97
N SER A 276 -3.29 -6.53 15.24
CA SER A 276 -2.07 -7.28 15.62
C SER A 276 -2.30 -8.17 16.84
N GLN A 277 -2.93 -7.66 17.90
CA GLN A 277 -3.31 -8.46 19.07
C GLN A 277 -4.30 -9.57 18.72
N THR A 278 -5.28 -9.30 17.86
CA THR A 278 -6.25 -10.30 17.41
C THR A 278 -5.58 -11.43 16.64
N ILE A 279 -4.62 -11.11 15.76
CA ILE A 279 -3.83 -12.11 15.03
C ILE A 279 -2.96 -12.90 15.99
N GLN A 280 -2.21 -12.27 16.89
CA GLN A 280 -1.37 -12.97 17.88
C GLN A 280 -2.17 -13.99 18.70
N GLN A 281 -3.40 -13.65 19.08
CA GLN A 281 -4.25 -14.51 19.92
C GLN A 281 -4.96 -15.61 19.14
N ASN A 282 -5.43 -15.33 17.92
CA ASN A 282 -6.38 -16.20 17.22
C ASN A 282 -5.84 -16.78 15.91
N GLY A 283 -4.74 -16.25 15.38
CA GLY A 283 -4.14 -16.66 14.12
C GLY A 283 -2.65 -16.30 13.99
N PRO A 284 -1.77 -16.69 14.93
CA PRO A 284 -0.35 -16.29 14.91
C PRO A 284 0.43 -16.79 13.68
N TRP A 285 -0.14 -17.71 12.89
CA TRP A 285 0.40 -18.17 11.61
C TRP A 285 0.13 -17.22 10.43
N ALA A 286 -0.81 -16.27 10.60
CA ALA A 286 -1.29 -15.43 9.51
C ALA A 286 -0.54 -14.11 9.41
N SER A 287 -0.31 -13.66 8.18
CA SER A 287 0.21 -12.34 7.86
C SER A 287 -0.92 -11.34 7.63
N VAL A 288 -0.70 -10.07 7.98
CA VAL A 288 -1.70 -9.00 7.80
C VAL A 288 -1.39 -8.13 6.59
N TRP A 289 -2.38 -7.87 5.76
CA TRP A 289 -2.28 -7.05 4.55
C TRP A 289 -3.35 -5.96 4.57
N VAL A 290 -2.97 -4.73 4.20
CA VAL A 290 -3.94 -3.70 3.79
C VAL A 290 -4.16 -3.88 2.29
N GLU A 291 -5.29 -4.46 1.88
CA GLU A 291 -5.57 -4.78 0.47
C GLU A 291 -6.26 -3.66 -0.30
N LYS A 292 -6.76 -2.64 0.42
CA LYS A 292 -7.41 -1.49 -0.19
C LYS A 292 -7.36 -0.30 0.76
N SER A 293 -6.73 0.79 0.32
CA SER A 293 -6.74 2.05 1.04
C SER A 293 -6.56 3.22 0.09
N GLY A 294 -7.41 4.25 0.22
CA GLY A 294 -7.34 5.48 -0.57
C GLY A 294 -7.39 6.75 0.29
N GLY A 295 -7.36 6.61 1.62
CA GLY A 295 -7.45 7.70 2.58
C GLY A 295 -8.89 8.17 2.72
N ALA A 296 -9.39 8.83 1.69
CA ALA A 296 -10.79 9.24 1.58
C ALA A 296 -11.61 8.21 0.79
N PHE A 297 -12.75 7.76 1.34
CA PHE A 297 -13.67 6.85 0.65
C PHE A 297 -14.56 7.61 -0.35
N ASN A 298 -15.41 6.89 -1.10
CA ASN A 298 -16.25 7.46 -2.18
C ASN A 298 -15.41 8.18 -3.26
N SER A 299 -14.50 7.42 -3.86
CA SER A 299 -13.65 7.83 -4.98
C SER A 299 -12.58 8.89 -4.67
N GLY A 300 -12.33 9.21 -3.40
CA GLY A 300 -11.30 10.17 -3.00
C GLY A 300 -11.77 11.63 -3.08
N GLY A 301 -10.98 12.54 -2.52
CA GLY A 301 -11.27 13.97 -2.51
C GLY A 301 -10.86 14.66 -3.81
N PHE A 302 -11.81 15.35 -4.44
CA PHE A 302 -11.54 16.13 -5.65
C PHE A 302 -10.53 17.24 -5.36
N HIS A 303 -9.47 17.36 -6.17
CA HIS A 303 -8.35 18.29 -5.97
C HIS A 303 -7.55 18.09 -4.67
N VAL A 304 -7.71 16.96 -4.00
CA VAL A 304 -6.97 16.61 -2.78
C VAL A 304 -6.26 15.28 -2.95
N SER A 305 -6.98 14.20 -3.30
CA SER A 305 -6.42 12.85 -3.29
C SER A 305 -5.49 12.53 -4.48
N ASP A 306 -5.50 13.36 -5.53
CA ASP A 306 -4.63 13.26 -6.71
C ASP A 306 -3.52 14.33 -6.72
N THR A 307 -3.33 15.03 -5.60
CA THR A 307 -2.37 16.14 -5.49
C THR A 307 -1.29 15.86 -4.46
N PHE A 308 -0.28 16.72 -4.38
CA PHE A 308 0.89 16.53 -3.53
C PHE A 308 0.53 16.38 -2.05
N VAL A 309 -0.51 17.09 -1.57
CA VAL A 309 -0.95 17.00 -0.17
C VAL A 309 -1.27 15.57 0.24
N ASN A 310 -1.80 14.73 -0.64
CA ASN A 310 -2.13 13.35 -0.27
C ASN A 310 -0.90 12.48 -0.01
N SER A 311 0.29 12.87 -0.49
CA SER A 311 1.54 12.16 -0.24
C SER A 311 1.95 12.18 1.24
N PHE A 312 1.54 13.20 2.00
CA PHE A 312 1.75 13.24 3.46
C PHE A 312 1.02 12.08 4.14
N TRP A 313 -0.28 11.92 3.85
CA TRP A 313 -1.05 10.80 4.37
C TRP A 313 -0.49 9.48 3.84
N TYR A 314 -0.28 9.36 2.54
CA TYR A 314 0.03 8.06 1.94
C TYR A 314 1.34 7.48 2.49
N LEU A 315 2.41 8.27 2.54
CA LEU A 315 3.70 7.82 3.06
C LEU A 315 3.68 7.61 4.59
N ASP A 316 2.92 8.43 5.32
CA ASP A 316 2.70 8.21 6.76
C ASP A 316 1.99 6.88 7.03
N GLN A 317 0.97 6.55 6.23
CA GLN A 317 0.25 5.29 6.38
C GLN A 317 1.08 4.07 5.99
N LEU A 318 1.92 4.16 4.96
CA LEU A 318 2.89 3.11 4.63
C LEU A 318 3.84 2.87 5.82
N GLY A 319 4.42 3.94 6.37
CA GLY A 319 5.30 3.86 7.55
C GLY A 319 4.62 3.28 8.77
N MET A 320 3.42 3.76 9.09
CA MET A 320 2.68 3.31 10.26
C MET A 320 2.25 1.85 10.14
N ALA A 321 1.68 1.45 9.00
CA ALA A 321 1.27 0.06 8.78
C ALA A 321 2.47 -0.91 8.84
N ALA A 322 3.62 -0.53 8.26
CA ALA A 322 4.85 -1.30 8.32
C ALA A 322 5.33 -1.51 9.77
N ALA A 323 5.31 -0.46 10.60
CA ALA A 323 5.69 -0.54 12.01
C ALA A 323 4.80 -1.49 12.84
N TYR A 324 3.56 -1.73 12.41
CA TYR A 324 2.64 -2.73 12.99
C TYR A 324 2.69 -4.09 12.27
N ASN A 325 3.78 -4.38 11.55
CA ASN A 325 4.02 -5.67 10.90
C ASN A 325 3.00 -6.03 9.80
N THR A 326 2.40 -5.01 9.17
CA THR A 326 1.64 -5.19 7.93
C THR A 326 2.60 -5.56 6.81
N LYS A 327 2.31 -6.63 6.07
CA LYS A 327 3.21 -7.17 5.05
C LYS A 327 3.04 -6.54 3.67
N VAL A 328 1.86 -6.03 3.34
CA VAL A 328 1.56 -5.37 2.06
C VAL A 328 0.57 -4.25 2.27
N TYR A 329 0.71 -3.17 1.50
CA TYR A 329 -0.20 -2.04 1.49
C TYR A 329 -0.61 -1.65 0.07
N CYS A 330 -1.87 -1.92 -0.27
CA CYS A 330 -2.45 -1.66 -1.58
C CYS A 330 -3.16 -0.31 -1.63
N ARG A 331 -2.67 0.57 -2.50
CA ARG A 331 -3.31 1.85 -2.83
C ARG A 331 -4.50 1.62 -3.76
N GLN A 332 -5.66 2.03 -3.28
CA GLN A 332 -6.82 2.30 -4.11
C GLN A 332 -6.61 3.68 -4.78
N THR A 333 -6.31 3.77 -6.07
CA THR A 333 -6.15 2.74 -7.12
C THR A 333 -4.89 3.00 -7.95
N LEU A 334 -4.50 2.05 -8.82
CA LEU A 334 -3.56 2.31 -9.90
C LEU A 334 -4.12 3.38 -10.86
N VAL A 335 -5.37 3.22 -11.31
CA VAL A 335 -6.10 4.16 -12.19
C VAL A 335 -7.58 4.20 -11.78
N GLY A 336 -8.23 5.36 -11.92
CA GLY A 336 -9.67 5.55 -11.64
C GLY A 336 -9.96 6.10 -10.23
N GLY A 337 -10.89 7.05 -10.13
CA GLY A 337 -11.11 7.80 -8.90
C GLY A 337 -10.10 8.95 -8.71
N HIS A 338 -10.43 9.88 -7.83
CA HIS A 338 -9.57 11.03 -7.47
C HIS A 338 -8.35 10.63 -6.64
N TYR A 339 -8.27 9.41 -6.12
CA TYR A 339 -7.09 8.91 -5.39
C TYR A 339 -6.12 8.11 -6.26
N SER A 340 -6.30 8.11 -7.58
CA SER A 340 -5.56 7.26 -8.51
C SER A 340 -4.07 7.61 -8.56
N LEU A 341 -3.21 6.60 -8.66
CA LEU A 341 -1.77 6.80 -8.84
C LEU A 341 -1.47 7.37 -10.23
N LEU A 342 -2.22 6.98 -11.25
CA LEU A 342 -2.13 7.51 -12.61
C LEU A 342 -3.38 8.30 -12.95
N ASN A 343 -3.21 9.41 -13.68
CA ASN A 343 -4.31 10.18 -14.22
C ASN A 343 -5.25 9.28 -15.03
N THR A 344 -6.56 9.39 -14.76
CA THR A 344 -7.60 8.52 -15.33
C THR A 344 -7.66 8.53 -16.87
N THR A 345 -7.28 9.63 -17.52
CA THR A 345 -7.38 9.77 -18.98
C THR A 345 -6.02 9.69 -19.67
N THR A 346 -4.98 10.31 -19.10
CA THR A 346 -3.67 10.43 -19.75
C THR A 346 -2.65 9.42 -19.28
N PHE A 347 -2.92 8.69 -18.19
CA PHE A 347 -1.98 7.80 -17.50
C PHE A 347 -0.71 8.49 -16.98
N VAL A 348 -0.64 9.83 -17.04
CA VAL A 348 0.46 10.60 -16.43
C VAL A 348 0.43 10.38 -14.92
N PRO A 349 1.55 10.02 -14.29
CA PRO A 349 1.59 9.78 -12.85
C PRO A 349 1.19 11.00 -12.01
N ASN A 350 0.30 10.81 -11.04
CA ASN A 350 0.00 11.75 -9.97
C ASN A 350 1.10 11.70 -8.89
N PRO A 351 1.19 12.70 -7.98
CA PRO A 351 2.22 12.77 -6.94
C PRO A 351 2.42 11.48 -6.13
N ASP A 352 1.33 10.80 -5.76
CA ASP A 352 1.40 9.57 -4.97
C ASP A 352 2.04 8.38 -5.69
N TYR A 353 2.07 8.37 -7.03
CA TYR A 353 2.83 7.37 -7.78
C TYR A 353 4.33 7.50 -7.53
N TYR A 354 4.85 8.73 -7.53
CA TYR A 354 6.27 8.97 -7.26
C TYR A 354 6.61 8.66 -5.80
N SER A 355 5.71 8.97 -4.87
CA SER A 355 5.82 8.58 -3.46
C SER A 355 5.91 7.06 -3.29
N ALA A 356 5.00 6.31 -3.94
CA ALA A 356 5.03 4.84 -3.97
C ALA A 356 6.32 4.30 -4.58
N LEU A 357 6.78 4.88 -5.70
CA LEU A 357 7.96 4.42 -6.42
C LEU A 357 9.26 4.68 -5.64
N LEU A 358 9.38 5.82 -4.96
CA LEU A 358 10.50 6.10 -4.07
C LEU A 358 10.52 5.14 -2.88
N TRP A 359 9.37 4.93 -2.23
CA TRP A 359 9.26 3.91 -1.18
C TRP A 359 9.75 2.56 -1.71
N HIS A 360 9.18 2.11 -2.83
CA HIS A 360 9.49 0.81 -3.41
C HIS A 360 10.98 0.62 -3.76
N ARG A 361 11.68 1.70 -4.14
CA ARG A 361 13.11 1.66 -4.50
C ARG A 361 14.05 1.80 -3.32
N LEU A 362 13.63 2.46 -2.24
CA LEU A 362 14.55 2.89 -1.17
C LEU A 362 14.30 2.17 0.16
N MET A 363 13.04 1.87 0.50
CA MET A 363 12.66 1.27 1.79
C MET A 363 12.66 -0.26 1.66
N GLY A 364 13.58 -0.92 2.35
CA GLY A 364 13.68 -2.39 2.38
C GLY A 364 12.69 -3.03 3.36
N LYS A 365 12.73 -4.36 3.45
CA LYS A 365 11.77 -5.16 4.23
C LYS A 365 11.86 -4.98 5.75
N THR A 366 13.06 -4.74 6.27
CA THR A 366 13.31 -4.72 7.71
C THR A 366 12.99 -3.33 8.27
N VAL A 367 12.00 -3.25 9.17
CA VAL A 367 11.60 -2.01 9.84
C VAL A 367 12.43 -1.84 11.11
N LEU A 368 13.07 -0.68 11.26
CA LEU A 368 13.96 -0.37 12.37
C LEU A 368 13.28 0.47 13.45
N GLY A 369 13.75 0.34 14.68
CA GLY A 369 13.32 1.17 15.80
C GLY A 369 13.84 2.59 15.65
N VAL A 370 12.99 3.59 15.90
CA VAL A 370 13.39 5.01 15.88
C VAL A 370 12.85 5.72 17.11
N THR A 371 13.69 6.57 17.72
CA THR A 371 13.27 7.51 18.76
C THR A 371 13.65 8.93 18.35
N THR A 372 12.87 9.93 18.76
CA THR A 372 13.15 11.33 18.38
C THR A 372 12.86 12.30 19.53
N THR A 373 13.49 13.47 19.45
CA THR A 373 13.13 14.66 20.23
C THR A 373 12.33 15.67 19.40
N ALA A 374 11.97 15.34 18.16
CA ALA A 374 11.24 16.23 17.26
C ALA A 374 9.79 16.42 17.69
N SER A 375 9.19 17.53 17.22
CA SER A 375 7.75 17.75 17.28
C SER A 375 7.00 16.63 16.53
N PRO A 376 5.77 16.25 16.93
CA PRO A 376 4.93 15.30 16.20
C PRO A 376 4.67 15.68 14.72
N TYR A 377 4.83 16.96 14.38
CA TYR A 377 4.72 17.45 13.00
C TYR A 377 5.89 17.03 12.10
N LEU A 378 7.00 16.52 12.65
CA LEU A 378 8.04 15.82 11.89
C LEU A 378 7.89 14.32 12.12
N ARG A 379 7.25 13.64 11.18
CA ARG A 379 7.07 12.17 11.24
C ARG A 379 8.27 11.47 10.63
N TYR A 380 8.55 10.26 11.09
CA TYR A 380 9.78 9.55 10.78
C TYR A 380 9.58 8.04 10.74
N TYR A 381 10.23 7.38 9.78
CA TYR A 381 10.23 5.92 9.64
C TYR A 381 11.59 5.48 9.12
N ALA A 382 12.20 4.44 9.68
CA ALA A 382 13.49 3.92 9.24
C ALA A 382 13.39 2.45 8.87
N HIS A 383 13.95 2.09 7.72
CA HIS A 383 14.07 0.73 7.25
C HIS A 383 15.52 0.47 6.87
N CYS A 384 15.92 -0.81 6.80
CA CYS A 384 17.11 -1.17 6.04
C CYS A 384 16.92 -0.72 4.57
N SER A 385 18.00 -0.29 3.93
CA SER A 385 17.92 0.13 2.53
C SER A 385 17.62 -1.04 1.61
N LYS A 386 16.74 -0.85 0.63
CA LYS A 386 16.39 -1.92 -0.31
C LYS A 386 17.55 -2.22 -1.25
N GLY A 387 17.94 -3.50 -1.34
CA GLY A 387 18.94 -4.00 -2.29
C GLY A 387 20.37 -3.50 -2.08
N ARG A 388 20.68 -2.87 -0.94
CA ARG A 388 22.01 -2.33 -0.62
C ARG A 388 22.20 -2.17 0.88
N ALA A 389 23.46 -2.04 1.31
CA ALA A 389 23.81 -1.79 2.69
C ALA A 389 23.29 -0.43 3.21
N GLY A 390 23.17 -0.36 4.54
CA GLY A 390 22.77 0.84 5.26
C GLY A 390 21.26 0.94 5.51
N ILE A 391 20.81 2.15 5.82
CA ILE A 391 19.43 2.44 6.17
C ILE A 391 18.84 3.54 5.30
N THR A 392 17.51 3.51 5.16
CA THR A 392 16.73 4.58 4.56
C THR A 392 15.80 5.16 5.62
N LEU A 393 15.84 6.48 5.79
CA LEU A 393 14.98 7.25 6.69
C LEU A 393 13.99 8.07 5.86
N LEU A 394 12.71 7.87 6.09
CA LEU A 394 11.63 8.74 5.61
C LEU A 394 11.35 9.81 6.68
N LEU A 395 11.32 11.07 6.27
CA LEU A 395 10.98 12.23 7.09
C LEU A 395 9.84 13.00 6.44
N ILE A 396 8.77 13.26 7.18
CA ILE A 396 7.56 13.94 6.69
C ILE A 396 7.34 15.17 7.56
N ASN A 397 7.56 16.37 7.02
CA ASN A 397 7.34 17.63 7.75
C ASN A 397 5.96 18.21 7.41
N MET A 398 5.02 18.04 8.33
CA MET A 398 3.65 18.56 8.24
C MET A 398 3.51 19.96 8.86
N SER A 399 4.59 20.54 9.39
CA SER A 399 4.54 21.92 9.92
C SER A 399 4.42 22.92 8.78
N ASN A 400 3.54 23.91 8.94
CA ASN A 400 3.33 25.00 7.98
C ASN A 400 4.40 26.09 8.03
N ASN A 401 5.11 26.25 9.15
CA ASN A 401 5.98 27.40 9.41
C ASN A 401 7.36 27.03 9.96
N THR A 402 7.61 25.73 10.19
CA THR A 402 8.84 25.27 10.81
C THR A 402 9.64 24.39 9.86
N ASP A 403 10.80 24.88 9.46
CA ASP A 403 11.84 24.05 8.87
C ASP A 403 12.56 23.28 9.98
N PHE A 404 12.88 22.00 9.75
CA PHE A 404 13.67 21.21 10.67
C PHE A 404 15.12 21.07 10.21
N ILE A 405 16.04 21.13 11.16
CA ILE A 405 17.45 20.76 10.96
C ILE A 405 17.66 19.46 11.71
N VAL A 406 17.68 18.35 10.99
CA VAL A 406 17.68 17.01 11.56
C VAL A 406 19.10 16.49 11.75
N LYS A 407 19.38 15.94 12.92
CA LYS A 407 20.59 15.16 13.20
C LYS A 407 20.21 13.69 13.34
N ALA A 408 20.57 12.87 12.35
CA ALA A 408 20.43 11.42 12.42
C ALA A 408 21.57 10.81 13.26
N ARG A 409 21.26 9.86 14.15
CA ARG A 409 22.24 9.17 15.01
C ARG A 409 21.91 7.68 15.13
N SER A 410 22.92 6.86 15.41
CA SER A 410 22.74 5.46 15.84
C SER A 410 22.64 5.36 17.36
N ARG A 411 21.79 4.46 17.87
CA ARG A 411 21.65 4.19 19.31
C ARG A 411 22.93 3.61 19.93
N SER A 412 23.69 2.82 19.19
CA SER A 412 24.98 2.24 19.63
C SER A 412 25.97 3.34 20.10
N ASN A 413 25.90 4.52 19.46
CA ASN A 413 26.75 5.67 19.77
C ASN A 413 26.33 6.41 21.05
N LEU A 414 25.07 6.27 21.51
CA LEU A 414 24.65 6.85 22.79
C LEU A 414 25.24 6.07 23.96
N LYS A 415 25.36 4.74 23.85
CA LYS A 415 25.97 3.90 24.90
C LYS A 415 27.47 4.13 25.04
N GLN A 416 28.21 4.32 23.93
CA GLN A 416 29.64 4.66 23.99
C GLN A 416 29.89 6.05 24.59
N ASN A 417 29.02 7.03 24.35
CA ASN A 417 29.15 8.36 24.97
C ASN A 417 28.93 8.37 26.50
N LEU A 418 28.16 7.41 27.03
CA LEU A 418 27.94 7.25 28.48
C LEU A 418 29.08 6.51 29.18
N GLN A 419 29.95 5.80 28.44
CA GLN A 419 31.11 5.09 28.98
C GLN A 419 32.42 5.91 28.90
N GLN A 420 32.46 7.03 28.18
CA GLN A 420 33.65 7.89 28.02
C GLN A 420 33.50 9.27 28.69
N THR A 421 33.05 9.29 29.94
CA THR A 421 33.22 10.46 30.83
C THR A 421 34.38 10.23 31.79
N SER A 422 35.56 9.96 31.22
CA SER A 422 36.85 10.06 31.90
C SER A 422 37.91 10.24 30.83
N ASP A 423 38.61 11.37 30.91
CA ASP A 423 39.83 11.76 30.19
C ASP A 423 39.66 12.80 29.07
N GLY A 424 40.15 13.99 29.40
CA GLY A 424 40.19 15.14 28.52
C GLY A 424 41.38 15.09 27.56
N ALA A 425 41.10 15.26 26.27
CA ALA A 425 41.95 16.01 25.32
C ALA A 425 41.29 16.12 23.93
N SER A 426 41.40 17.31 23.34
CA SER A 426 41.03 17.74 21.97
C SER A 426 39.53 17.79 21.62
N SER A 427 38.95 19.01 21.60
CA SER A 427 37.51 19.24 21.46
C SER A 427 36.99 19.28 20.01
N PHE A 428 37.86 19.38 19.00
CA PHE A 428 37.42 19.53 17.60
C PHE A 428 37.42 18.19 16.83
N VAL A 429 38.48 17.40 16.96
CA VAL A 429 38.61 16.09 16.27
C VAL A 429 37.66 15.04 16.86
N ASN A 430 37.41 15.09 18.17
CA ASN A 430 36.44 14.21 18.83
C ASN A 430 34.98 14.53 18.46
N SER A 431 34.67 15.78 18.09
CA SER A 431 33.33 16.17 17.63
C SER A 431 33.03 15.59 16.24
N LEU A 432 33.99 15.65 15.31
CA LEU A 432 33.87 15.02 14.00
C LEU A 432 33.78 13.49 14.10
N LYS A 433 34.65 12.83 14.87
CA LYS A 433 34.58 11.37 15.09
C LYS A 433 33.26 10.92 15.76
N ARG A 434 32.70 11.72 16.68
CA ARG A 434 31.39 11.47 17.33
C ARG A 434 30.18 11.60 16.40
N SER A 435 30.29 12.36 15.31
CA SER A 435 29.24 12.47 14.29
C SER A 435 29.27 11.36 13.23
N VAL A 436 30.18 10.39 13.38
CA VAL A 436 30.56 9.46 12.31
C VAL A 436 30.79 8.02 12.83
N SER A 437 30.69 7.76 14.14
CA SER A 437 31.03 6.43 14.72
C SER A 437 30.04 5.28 14.44
N TRP A 438 28.99 5.51 13.65
CA TRP A 438 28.12 4.46 13.10
C TRP A 438 28.61 3.96 11.73
N ILE A 439 29.84 4.26 11.34
CA ILE A 439 30.40 3.83 10.07
C ILE A 439 31.29 2.63 10.35
N GLY A 440 31.14 1.57 9.55
CA GLY A 440 32.01 0.40 9.61
C GLY A 440 33.47 0.81 9.56
N SER A 441 34.34 0.09 10.27
CA SER A 441 35.72 0.48 10.61
C SER A 441 36.69 0.73 9.44
N GLU A 442 36.24 0.64 8.18
CA GLU A 442 37.09 0.69 6.97
C GLU A 442 36.86 1.90 6.06
N VAL A 443 36.03 2.88 6.45
CA VAL A 443 35.62 3.97 5.53
C VAL A 443 36.44 5.24 5.74
N THR A 444 37.09 5.74 4.69
CA THR A 444 37.87 7.00 4.72
C THR A 444 36.99 8.24 4.61
N ASP A 445 37.35 9.34 5.27
CA ASP A 445 36.56 10.59 5.41
C ASP A 445 36.03 11.18 4.08
N GLY A 446 36.71 10.92 2.95
CA GLY A 446 36.29 11.35 1.61
C GLY A 446 35.10 10.57 1.01
N SER A 447 34.64 9.51 1.65
CA SER A 447 33.60 8.58 1.15
C SER A 447 32.28 8.61 1.96
N LEU A 448 32.13 9.60 2.84
CA LEU A 448 31.01 9.73 3.77
C LEU A 448 29.92 10.68 3.26
N PHE A 449 29.03 10.14 2.44
CA PHE A 449 27.86 10.85 1.94
C PHE A 449 26.55 10.18 2.39
N ARG A 450 25.49 10.97 2.34
CA ARG A 450 24.11 10.49 2.31
C ARG A 450 23.47 10.92 1.00
N GLU A 451 22.47 10.17 0.58
CA GLU A 451 21.66 10.49 -0.59
C GLU A 451 20.32 11.05 -0.13
N GLU A 452 19.92 12.19 -0.67
CA GLU A 452 18.71 12.89 -0.26
C GLU A 452 17.74 13.02 -1.43
N TYR A 453 16.46 12.74 -1.15
CA TYR A 453 15.35 12.81 -2.08
C TYR A 453 14.28 13.71 -1.46
N HIS A 454 14.39 15.01 -1.68
CA HIS A 454 13.46 16.02 -1.16
C HIS A 454 12.29 16.19 -2.12
N MET A 455 11.08 15.89 -1.65
CA MET A 455 9.85 16.04 -2.41
C MET A 455 9.11 17.30 -1.94
N SER A 456 8.70 18.12 -2.90
CA SER A 456 7.92 19.33 -2.66
C SER A 456 6.87 19.53 -3.75
N PRO A 457 5.82 20.32 -3.50
CA PRO A 457 4.88 20.70 -4.54
C PRO A 457 5.43 21.82 -5.42
N LYS A 458 4.95 21.90 -6.67
CA LYS A 458 5.25 23.02 -7.55
C LYS A 458 4.74 24.33 -6.96
N ASP A 459 5.60 25.34 -6.95
CA ASP A 459 5.31 26.70 -6.48
C ASP A 459 4.84 26.77 -5.02
N GLY A 460 5.08 25.72 -4.21
CA GLY A 460 4.57 25.63 -2.84
C GLY A 460 3.09 25.25 -2.73
N ASP A 461 2.39 25.00 -3.85
CA ASP A 461 0.97 24.66 -3.87
C ASP A 461 0.73 23.19 -3.50
N LEU A 462 0.30 22.94 -2.27
CA LEU A 462 -0.03 21.60 -1.78
C LEU A 462 -1.06 20.86 -2.65
N GLN A 463 -1.93 21.57 -3.36
CA GLN A 463 -2.92 20.98 -4.28
C GLN A 463 -2.38 20.82 -5.71
N SER A 464 -1.09 21.04 -5.93
CA SER A 464 -0.45 20.77 -7.20
C SER A 464 -0.41 19.27 -7.50
N LYS A 465 -0.76 18.91 -8.73
CA LYS A 465 -0.50 17.56 -9.28
C LYS A 465 0.94 17.38 -9.77
N THR A 466 1.74 18.44 -9.65
CA THR A 466 3.14 18.43 -10.08
C THR A 466 4.05 18.35 -8.86
N MET A 467 4.80 17.26 -8.77
CA MET A 467 5.82 17.06 -7.73
C MET A 467 7.20 17.47 -8.25
N LEU A 468 8.01 18.06 -7.37
CA LEU A 468 9.43 18.26 -7.58
C LEU A 468 10.20 17.24 -6.75
N LEU A 469 11.29 16.74 -7.31
CA LEU A 469 12.31 15.99 -6.60
C LEU A 469 13.59 16.80 -6.61
N ASN A 470 14.11 17.14 -5.43
CA ASN A 470 15.31 17.96 -5.25
C ASN A 470 15.23 19.31 -6.01
N GLY A 471 14.04 19.92 -6.03
CA GLY A 471 13.79 21.18 -6.72
C GLY A 471 13.61 21.05 -8.25
N ILE A 472 13.63 19.84 -8.80
CA ILE A 472 13.44 19.59 -10.23
C ILE A 472 12.06 18.97 -10.45
N GLN A 473 11.28 19.53 -11.37
CA GLN A 473 9.97 19.01 -11.71
C GLN A 473 10.06 17.58 -12.26
N LEU A 474 9.29 16.65 -11.69
CA LEU A 474 9.13 15.31 -12.25
C LEU A 474 8.21 15.38 -13.47
N GLN A 475 8.78 15.15 -14.64
CA GLN A 475 8.07 15.08 -15.92
C GLN A 475 8.40 13.75 -16.60
N LEU A 476 7.50 13.30 -17.48
CA LEU A 476 7.79 12.16 -18.34
C LEU A 476 9.03 12.44 -19.19
N THR A 477 9.80 11.41 -19.50
CA THR A 477 10.92 11.53 -20.45
C THR A 477 10.40 11.80 -21.86
N GLU A 478 11.27 12.23 -22.78
CA GLU A 478 10.90 12.50 -24.19
C GLU A 478 10.22 11.31 -24.89
N LYS A 479 10.50 10.08 -24.45
CA LYS A 479 9.86 8.85 -24.94
C LYS A 479 8.64 8.45 -24.12
N GLU A 480 8.01 9.40 -23.43
CA GLU A 480 6.90 9.18 -22.49
C GLU A 480 7.23 8.06 -21.49
N GLY A 481 8.40 8.14 -20.86
CA GLY A 481 8.85 7.20 -19.84
C GLY A 481 8.77 7.78 -18.43
N ILE A 482 8.73 6.91 -17.43
CA ILE A 482 8.82 7.33 -16.02
C ILE A 482 10.21 7.96 -15.78
N PRO A 483 10.30 9.17 -15.20
CA PRO A 483 11.59 9.84 -14.98
C PRO A 483 12.50 9.06 -14.02
N ASN A 484 13.80 9.27 -14.19
CA ASN A 484 14.78 8.81 -13.21
C ASN A 484 14.65 9.64 -11.94
N LEU A 485 14.53 8.96 -10.80
CA LEU A 485 14.45 9.60 -9.49
C LEU A 485 15.87 9.63 -8.91
N GLN A 486 16.60 10.72 -9.16
CA GLN A 486 18.00 10.85 -8.76
C GLN A 486 18.15 11.58 -7.41
N PRO A 487 19.03 11.09 -6.52
CA PRO A 487 19.32 11.78 -5.28
C PRO A 487 20.25 12.97 -5.50
N ILE A 488 20.26 13.90 -4.55
CA ILE A 488 21.43 14.73 -4.30
C ILE A 488 22.36 14.02 -3.31
N ARG A 489 23.68 14.19 -3.49
CA ARG A 489 24.68 13.63 -2.57
C ARG A 489 25.19 14.73 -1.65
N SER A 490 24.93 14.56 -0.36
CA SER A 490 25.33 15.50 0.68
C SER A 490 26.34 14.85 1.61
N ARG A 491 27.37 15.60 2.04
CA ARG A 491 28.34 15.12 3.04
C ARG A 491 27.61 14.83 4.35
N LEU A 492 28.00 13.77 5.06
CA LEU A 492 27.36 13.44 6.35
C LEU A 492 27.46 14.57 7.39
N SER A 493 28.53 15.37 7.36
CA SER A 493 28.73 16.53 8.23
C SER A 493 27.87 17.74 7.88
N SER A 494 27.32 17.81 6.66
CA SER A 494 26.42 18.91 6.27
C SER A 494 25.10 18.80 7.03
N PRO A 495 24.47 19.92 7.43
CA PRO A 495 23.15 19.87 8.06
C PRO A 495 22.11 19.24 7.11
N LEU A 496 21.19 18.46 7.66
CA LEU A 496 20.06 17.90 6.92
C LEU A 496 18.83 18.80 7.16
N TYR A 497 18.45 19.54 6.13
CA TYR A 497 17.30 20.44 6.17
C TYR A 497 16.05 19.75 5.65
N ILE A 498 14.95 19.85 6.40
CA ILE A 498 13.62 19.41 5.99
C ILE A 498 12.71 20.62 6.03
N SER A 499 12.41 21.18 4.86
CA SER A 499 11.55 22.36 4.72
C SER A 499 10.14 22.11 5.26
N SER A 500 9.45 23.16 5.69
CA SER A 500 8.02 23.12 6.00
C SER A 500 7.23 22.50 4.84
N LEU A 501 6.18 21.75 5.16
CA LEU A 501 5.30 21.13 4.17
C LEU A 501 6.07 20.39 3.06
N SER A 502 7.02 19.56 3.45
CA SER A 502 7.83 18.75 2.53
C SER A 502 8.06 17.34 3.07
N ILE A 503 8.53 16.46 2.19
CA ILE A 503 8.79 15.06 2.51
C ILE A 503 10.18 14.69 2.00
N SER A 504 10.92 13.84 2.71
CA SER A 504 12.27 13.46 2.27
C SER A 504 12.60 12.00 2.57
N PHE A 505 13.16 11.30 1.60
CA PHE A 505 13.86 10.04 1.84
C PHE A 505 15.36 10.31 1.92
N ILE A 506 16.00 9.82 2.97
CA ILE A 506 17.43 10.01 3.23
C ILE A 506 18.08 8.64 3.37
N VAL A 507 19.00 8.32 2.47
CA VAL A 507 19.71 7.04 2.47
C VAL A 507 21.10 7.24 3.06
N PHE A 508 21.44 6.42 4.05
CA PHE A 508 22.74 6.37 4.69
C PHE A 508 23.42 5.03 4.33
N PRO A 509 24.14 4.96 3.19
CA PRO A 509 24.69 3.68 2.70
C PRO A 509 25.70 3.03 3.65
N ASN A 510 26.43 3.84 4.42
CA ASN A 510 27.46 3.37 5.34
C ASN A 510 26.98 3.32 6.80
N PHE A 511 25.68 3.25 7.04
CA PHE A 511 25.13 3.18 8.40
C PHE A 511 25.28 1.76 8.96
N ASP A 512 26.00 1.64 10.08
CA ASP A 512 26.19 0.41 10.84
C ASP A 512 24.88 0.01 11.51
N SER A 513 24.26 -1.00 10.93
CA SER A 513 23.00 -1.56 11.35
C SER A 513 23.08 -3.08 11.21
N PRO A 514 23.46 -3.81 12.27
CA PRO A 514 23.52 -5.27 12.25
C PRO A 514 22.21 -5.94 11.83
N ALA A 515 21.06 -5.30 12.07
CA ALA A 515 19.76 -5.79 11.60
C ALA A 515 19.58 -5.73 10.07
N CYS A 516 20.49 -5.05 9.36
CA CYS A 516 20.50 -4.89 7.90
C CYS A 516 21.61 -5.68 7.20
N ALA A 517 22.37 -6.48 7.94
CA ALA A 517 23.48 -7.29 7.44
C ALA A 517 23.00 -8.60 6.81
#